data_AF-A0A2S5D4F6-F1
#
_entry.id   AF-A0A2S5D4F6-F1
#
_cell.length_a   1.000
_cell.length_b   1.000
_cell.length_c   1.000
_cell.angle_alpha   90.00
_cell.angle_beta   90.00
_cell.angle_gamma   90.00
#
_symmetry.space_group_name_H-M   'P 1'
#
loop_
_entity.id
_entity.type
_entity.pdbx_description
1 polymer ?
#
loop_
_entity_poly.entity_id
_entity_poly.type
_entity_poly.pdbx_seq_one_letter_code
_entity_poly.pdbx_strand_id
1 'polypeptide(L)'
;MDNHKINDYIRQLEIELEPLPKKDRDNHIMEVKDHLLQSVTNGKSVDQVLKSFLPANELAKEIKAEYQYLYSAPSTENLHPIKQKSSKKIWIMLSVLVVVIIFPIFLAIAVFIANVSDNSTDTNGIIEYEEIRN
;
A
#
# COMPACT_ATOMS: atom_id res chain seq x y z
N MET A 1 -10.29 -19.32 6.78
CA MET A 1 -8.89 -19.53 6.32
C MET A 1 -8.89 -19.11 4.86
N ASP A 2 -8.66 -17.82 4.66
CA ASP A 2 -9.12 -17.11 3.46
C ASP A 2 -8.01 -17.01 2.39
N ASN A 3 -6.89 -17.70 2.66
CA ASN A 3 -5.74 -17.83 1.78
C ASN A 3 -6.09 -18.43 0.41
N HIS A 4 -7.20 -19.16 0.31
CA HIS A 4 -7.71 -19.65 -0.98
C HIS A 4 -8.04 -18.50 -1.95
N LYS A 5 -8.67 -17.42 -1.46
CA LYS A 5 -9.02 -16.28 -2.33
C LYS A 5 -7.78 -15.54 -2.84
N ILE A 6 -6.73 -15.45 -2.01
CA ILE A 6 -5.43 -14.87 -2.41
C ILE A 6 -4.78 -15.75 -3.47
N ASN A 7 -4.76 -17.07 -3.26
CA ASN A 7 -4.19 -18.00 -4.22
C ASN A 7 -4.95 -17.97 -5.56
N ASP A 8 -6.28 -17.86 -5.52
CA ASP A 8 -7.10 -17.73 -6.72
C ASP A 8 -6.81 -16.41 -7.48
N TYR A 9 -6.65 -15.30 -6.75
CA TYR A 9 -6.26 -14.02 -7.32
C TYR A 9 -4.88 -14.09 -7.98
N ILE A 10 -3.90 -14.65 -7.29
CA ILE A 10 -2.53 -14.82 -7.82
C ILE A 10 -2.53 -15.74 -9.04
N ARG A 11 -3.31 -16.82 -9.02
CA ARG A 11 -3.44 -17.73 -10.16
C ARG A 11 -4.03 -17.03 -11.38
N GLN A 12 -5.05 -16.19 -11.19
CA GLN A 12 -5.61 -15.38 -12.29
C GLN A 12 -4.57 -14.40 -12.84
N LEU A 13 -3.81 -13.76 -11.96
CA LEU A 13 -2.74 -12.85 -12.35
C LEU A 13 -1.64 -13.58 -13.12
N GLU A 14 -1.27 -14.80 -12.71
CA GLU A 14 -0.24 -15.61 -13.40
C GLU A 14 -0.68 -16.00 -14.81
N ILE A 15 -1.95 -16.41 -15.00
CA ILE A 15 -2.52 -16.70 -16.32
C ILE A 15 -2.48 -15.45 -17.20
N GLU A 16 -2.90 -14.31 -16.67
CA GLU A 16 -2.90 -13.06 -17.42
C GLU A 16 -1.47 -12.61 -17.76
N LEU A 17 -0.49 -12.85 -16.90
CA LEU A 17 0.93 -12.49 -17.12
C LEU A 17 1.72 -13.56 -17.91
N GLU A 18 1.09 -14.66 -18.34
CA GLU A 18 1.70 -15.69 -19.21
C GLU A 18 2.52 -15.14 -20.40
N PRO A 19 2.09 -14.09 -21.14
CA PRO A 19 2.85 -13.56 -22.28
C PRO A 19 4.14 -12.80 -21.89
N LEU A 20 4.40 -12.56 -20.61
CA LEU A 20 5.65 -11.94 -20.15
C LEU A 20 6.76 -13.00 -19.95
N PRO A 21 8.04 -12.60 -20.00
CA PRO A 21 9.12 -13.50 -19.66
C PRO A 21 8.94 -14.05 -18.26
N LYS A 22 9.21 -15.36 -18.10
CA LYS A 22 9.04 -16.07 -16.83
C LYS A 22 9.70 -15.35 -15.65
N LYS A 23 10.89 -14.77 -15.85
CA LYS A 23 11.62 -14.06 -14.80
C LYS A 23 10.87 -12.84 -14.29
N ASP A 24 10.36 -11.99 -15.18
CA ASP A 24 9.64 -10.77 -14.80
C ASP A 24 8.27 -11.09 -14.24
N ARG A 25 7.58 -12.08 -14.84
CA ARG A 25 6.32 -12.61 -14.32
C ARG A 25 6.48 -13.09 -12.88
N ASP A 26 7.43 -13.98 -12.62
CA ASP A 26 7.63 -14.57 -11.29
C ASP A 26 7.99 -13.49 -10.25
N ASN A 27 8.74 -12.44 -10.66
CA ASN A 27 9.03 -11.29 -9.81
C ASN A 27 7.77 -10.49 -9.45
N HIS A 28 6.96 -10.10 -10.44
CA HIS A 28 5.72 -9.36 -10.19
C HIS A 28 4.70 -10.17 -9.37
N ILE A 29 4.60 -11.48 -9.62
CA ILE A 29 3.75 -12.38 -8.82
C ILE A 29 4.21 -12.42 -7.36
N MET A 30 5.53 -12.50 -7.13
CA MET A 30 6.10 -12.51 -5.79
C MET A 30 5.83 -11.20 -5.06
N GLU A 31 6.05 -10.04 -5.69
CA GLU A 31 5.78 -8.73 -5.12
C GLU A 31 4.31 -8.57 -4.73
N VAL A 32 3.39 -8.90 -5.64
CA VAL A 32 1.95 -8.80 -5.37
C VAL A 32 1.53 -9.74 -4.24
N LYS A 33 2.05 -10.98 -4.24
CA LYS A 33 1.78 -11.94 -3.17
C LYS A 33 2.28 -11.46 -1.81
N ASP A 34 3.50 -10.90 -1.76
CA ASP A 34 4.08 -10.38 -0.53
C ASP A 34 3.22 -9.24 0.04
N HIS A 35 2.83 -8.27 -0.79
CA HIS A 35 1.96 -7.18 -0.39
C HIS A 35 0.58 -7.63 0.11
N LEU A 36 -0.02 -8.63 -0.56
CA LEU A 36 -1.31 -9.20 -0.14
C LEU A 36 -1.18 -9.88 1.23
N LEU A 37 -0.14 -10.70 1.43
CA LEU A 37 0.10 -11.40 2.69
C LEU A 37 0.42 -10.42 3.82
N GLN A 38 1.30 -9.45 3.58
CA GLN A 38 1.65 -8.43 4.57
C GLN A 38 0.40 -7.66 5.04
N SER A 39 -0.50 -7.31 4.12
CA SER A 39 -1.74 -6.60 4.46
C SER A 39 -2.67 -7.43 5.34
N VAL A 40 -2.71 -8.75 5.14
CA VAL A 40 -3.47 -9.69 5.96
C VAL A 40 -2.81 -9.88 7.32
N THR A 41 -1.48 -10.02 7.36
CA THR A 41 -0.70 -10.09 8.61
C THR A 41 -0.87 -8.83 9.46
N ASN A 42 -1.08 -7.67 8.83
CA ASN A 42 -1.38 -6.40 9.48
C ASN A 42 -2.83 -6.29 10.00
N GLY A 43 -3.61 -7.38 9.98
CA GLY A 43 -4.94 -7.47 10.59
C GLY A 43 -6.11 -7.11 9.68
N LYS A 44 -5.89 -6.88 8.37
CA LYS A 44 -6.99 -6.67 7.41
C LYS A 44 -7.58 -8.01 6.95
N SER A 45 -8.88 -8.04 6.68
CA SER A 45 -9.51 -9.23 6.10
C SER A 45 -9.13 -9.38 4.63
N VAL A 46 -9.07 -10.62 4.14
CA VAL A 46 -8.70 -10.91 2.74
C VAL A 46 -9.60 -10.18 1.75
N ASP A 47 -10.91 -10.08 2.02
CA ASP A 47 -11.84 -9.36 1.15
C ASP A 47 -11.60 -7.84 1.13
N GLN A 48 -11.14 -7.24 2.25
CA GLN A 48 -10.75 -5.83 2.27
C GLN A 48 -9.46 -5.60 1.50
N VAL A 49 -8.49 -6.51 1.65
CA VAL A 49 -7.22 -6.44 0.93
C VAL A 49 -7.48 -6.58 -0.58
N LEU A 50 -8.22 -7.59 -1.02
CA LEU A 50 -8.52 -7.78 -2.44
C LEU A 50 -9.33 -6.63 -3.04
N LYS A 51 -10.24 -6.01 -2.27
CA LYS A 51 -10.96 -4.79 -2.71
C LYS A 51 -10.06 -3.56 -2.85
N SER A 52 -8.95 -3.52 -2.12
CA SER A 52 -7.97 -2.42 -2.24
C SER A 52 -7.02 -2.60 -3.41
N PHE A 53 -6.94 -3.81 -3.98
CA PHE A 53 -6.17 -4.11 -5.17
C PHE A 53 -7.04 -4.01 -6.43
N LEU A 54 -6.38 -3.70 -7.55
CA LEU A 54 -7.02 -3.80 -8.85
C LEU A 54 -7.40 -5.27 -9.14
N PRO A 55 -8.47 -5.51 -9.91
CA PRO A 55 -8.73 -6.83 -10.48
C PRO A 55 -7.49 -7.39 -11.19
N ALA A 56 -7.26 -8.70 -11.09
CA ALA A 56 -6.04 -9.35 -11.59
C ALA A 56 -5.79 -9.06 -13.09
N ASN A 57 -6.85 -8.97 -13.89
CA ASN A 57 -6.78 -8.63 -15.31
C ASN A 57 -6.37 -7.16 -15.57
N GLU A 58 -6.78 -6.21 -14.72
CA GLU A 58 -6.40 -4.80 -14.83
C GLU A 58 -4.96 -4.59 -14.37
N LEU A 59 -4.58 -5.20 -13.24
CA LEU A 59 -3.20 -5.20 -12.78
C LEU A 59 -2.25 -5.81 -13.84
N ALA A 60 -2.67 -6.91 -14.48
CA ALA A 60 -1.89 -7.50 -15.56
C ALA A 60 -1.74 -6.59 -16.77
N LYS A 61 -2.75 -5.77 -17.10
CA LYS A 61 -2.64 -4.78 -18.18
C LYS A 61 -1.65 -3.69 -17.83
N GLU A 62 -1.64 -3.20 -16.59
CA GLU A 62 -0.66 -2.21 -16.14
C GLU A 62 0.77 -2.75 -16.20
N ILE A 63 1.00 -3.96 -15.67
CA ILE A 63 2.31 -4.61 -15.70
C ILE A 63 2.78 -4.83 -17.15
N LYS A 64 1.90 -5.30 -18.05
CA LYS A 64 2.23 -5.45 -19.47
C LYS A 64 2.54 -4.12 -20.15
N ALA A 65 1.78 -3.07 -19.84
CA ALA A 65 2.00 -1.74 -20.40
C ALA A 65 3.32 -1.14 -19.92
N GLU A 66 3.66 -1.32 -18.64
CA GLU A 66 4.95 -0.92 -18.08
C GLU A 66 6.10 -1.70 -18.71
N TYR A 67 5.98 -3.03 -18.81
CA TYR A 67 6.96 -3.86 -19.50
C TYR A 67 7.13 -3.43 -20.97
N GLN A 68 6.03 -3.19 -21.68
CA GLN A 68 6.09 -2.71 -23.06
C GLN A 68 6.75 -1.32 -23.14
N TYR A 69 6.51 -0.42 -22.19
CA TYR A 69 7.17 0.88 -22.15
C TYR A 69 8.69 0.77 -21.91
N LEU A 70 9.09 -0.06 -20.95
CA LEU A 70 10.50 -0.24 -20.56
C LEU A 70 11.31 -0.96 -21.64
N TYR A 71 10.71 -1.96 -22.30
CA TYR A 71 11.42 -2.84 -23.24
C TYR A 71 11.08 -2.59 -24.73
N SER A 72 10.04 -1.82 -25.04
CA SER A 72 9.71 -1.39 -26.42
C SER A 72 10.11 0.05 -26.72
N ALA A 73 10.87 0.70 -25.83
CA ALA A 73 11.53 1.95 -26.18
C ALA A 73 12.44 1.66 -27.40
N PRO A 74 12.17 2.27 -28.58
CA PRO A 74 13.07 2.14 -29.70
C PRO A 74 14.42 2.72 -29.26
N SER A 75 15.51 1.99 -29.51
CA SER A 75 16.85 2.58 -29.56
C SER A 75 16.76 3.91 -30.28
N THR A 76 17.19 4.97 -29.62
CA THR A 76 16.99 6.38 -30.00
C THR A 76 17.59 6.68 -31.37
N GLU A 77 16.82 6.46 -32.43
CA GLU A 77 17.10 6.97 -33.76
C GLU A 77 15.75 7.20 -34.44
N ASN A 78 15.36 8.47 -34.57
CA ASN A 78 14.09 8.99 -35.13
C ASN A 78 12.93 9.19 -34.14
N LEU A 79 13.13 10.11 -33.17
CA LEU A 79 12.03 10.73 -32.43
C LEU A 79 11.37 11.83 -33.28
N HIS A 80 10.23 11.52 -33.91
CA HIS A 80 9.22 12.55 -34.17
C HIS A 80 8.57 12.93 -32.83
N PRO A 81 8.45 14.23 -32.48
CA PRO A 81 8.01 14.65 -31.16
C PRO A 81 6.51 14.37 -31.01
N ILE A 82 6.16 13.24 -30.37
CA ILE A 82 4.81 13.03 -29.87
C ILE A 82 4.63 14.02 -28.72
N LYS A 83 3.79 15.03 -28.95
CA LYS A 83 3.30 15.96 -27.93
C LYS A 83 2.61 15.17 -26.81
N GLN A 84 3.39 14.73 -25.84
CA GLN A 84 2.90 14.21 -24.57
C GLN A 84 2.27 15.36 -23.81
N LYS A 85 0.95 15.49 -23.94
CA LYS A 85 0.15 16.48 -23.21
C LYS A 85 0.12 16.06 -21.74
N SER A 86 1.15 16.44 -20.99
CA SER A 86 1.31 16.26 -19.56
C SER A 86 0.05 16.69 -18.82
N SER A 87 -0.78 15.72 -18.41
CA SER A 87 -1.99 15.93 -17.63
C SER A 87 -1.63 16.10 -16.15
N LYS A 88 -0.92 17.20 -15.83
CA LYS A 88 -0.62 17.66 -14.46
C LYS A 88 -1.85 17.76 -13.54
N LYS A 89 -3.06 17.73 -14.10
CA LYS A 89 -4.32 17.86 -13.35
C LYS A 89 -4.68 16.64 -12.50
N ILE A 90 -4.23 15.43 -12.86
CA ILE A 90 -4.62 14.20 -12.16
C ILE A 90 -3.89 14.08 -10.81
N TRP A 91 -2.63 14.53 -10.74
CA TRP A 91 -1.83 14.53 -9.50
C TRP A 91 -2.38 15.47 -8.41
N ILE A 92 -2.97 16.61 -8.81
CA ILE A 92 -3.50 17.60 -7.86
C ILE A 92 -4.77 17.07 -7.18
N MET A 93 -5.64 16.38 -7.92
CA MET A 93 -6.88 15.80 -7.36
C MET A 93 -6.59 14.73 -6.30
N LEU A 94 -5.58 13.87 -6.53
CA LEU A 94 -5.22 12.81 -5.58
C LEU A 94 -4.62 13.38 -4.29
N SER A 95 -3.80 14.45 -4.40
CA SER A 95 -3.21 15.12 -3.23
C SER A 95 -4.25 15.78 -2.33
N VAL A 96 -5.31 16.38 -2.89
CA VAL A 96 -6.35 17.05 -2.09
C VAL A 96 -7.17 16.02 -1.31
N LEU A 97 -7.47 14.86 -1.90
CA LEU A 97 -8.25 13.81 -1.24
C LEU A 97 -7.52 13.24 -0.02
N VAL A 98 -6.20 13.03 -0.12
CA VAL A 98 -5.38 12.53 0.99
C VAL A 98 -5.35 13.51 2.16
N VAL A 99 -5.22 14.83 1.91
CA VAL A 99 -5.22 15.84 2.97
C VAL A 99 -6.56 15.90 3.69
N VAL A 100 -7.69 15.82 2.97
CA VAL A 100 -9.04 15.87 3.56
C VAL A 100 -9.33 14.66 4.46
N ILE A 101 -8.74 13.50 4.18
CA ILE A 101 -8.94 12.28 4.99
C ILE A 101 -7.95 12.20 6.15
N ILE A 102 -6.68 12.53 5.94
CA ILE A 102 -5.63 12.40 6.97
C ILE A 102 -5.73 13.52 8.03
N PHE A 103 -6.07 14.74 7.63
CA PHE A 103 -6.16 15.89 8.53
C PHE A 103 -7.18 15.73 9.68
N PRO A 104 -8.43 15.26 9.46
CA PRO A 104 -9.38 15.05 10.55
C PRO A 104 -8.94 13.91 11.49
N ILE A 105 -8.25 12.89 10.97
CA ILE A 105 -7.69 11.80 11.79
C ILE A 105 -6.60 12.36 12.71
N PHE A 106 -5.71 13.20 12.19
CA PHE A 106 -4.67 13.85 12.97
C PHE A 106 -5.25 14.77 14.06
N LEU A 107 -6.28 15.57 13.73
CA LEU A 107 -6.99 16.39 14.71
C LEU A 107 -7.67 15.55 15.79
N ALA A 108 -8.33 14.45 15.43
CA ALA A 108 -8.97 13.56 16.39
C ALA A 108 -7.95 12.94 17.35
N ILE A 109 -6.78 12.53 16.86
CA ILE A 109 -5.68 12.03 17.69
C ILE A 109 -5.16 13.13 18.62
N ALA A 110 -4.93 14.35 18.12
CA ALA A 110 -4.45 15.47 18.93
C ALA A 110 -5.44 15.85 20.05
N VAL A 111 -6.73 15.90 19.73
CA VAL A 111 -7.80 16.16 20.72
C VAL A 111 -7.91 15.01 21.72
N PHE A 112 -7.75 13.76 21.28
CA PHE A 112 -7.73 12.60 22.17
C PHE A 112 -6.53 12.66 23.13
N ILE A 113 -5.32 12.97 22.64
CA ILE A 113 -4.13 13.13 23.49
C ILE A 113 -4.31 14.30 24.46
N ALA A 114 -4.86 15.43 24.01
CA ALA A 114 -5.14 16.57 24.89
C ALA A 114 -6.18 16.23 25.97
N ASN A 115 -7.28 15.55 25.61
CA ASN A 115 -8.28 15.07 26.58
C ASN A 115 -7.73 14.00 27.54
N VAL A 116 -6.81 13.15 27.07
CA VAL A 116 -6.13 12.15 27.92
C VAL A 116 -5.14 12.84 28.87
N SER A 117 -4.50 13.94 28.46
CA SER A 117 -3.53 14.68 29.28
C SER A 117 -4.16 15.39 30.48
N ASP A 118 -5.45 15.72 30.43
CA ASP A 118 -6.16 16.34 31.56
C ASP A 118 -6.67 15.31 32.58
N ASN A 119 -6.65 14.00 32.25
CA ASN A 119 -6.95 12.93 33.19
C ASN A 119 -5.63 12.43 33.82
N SER A 120 -5.31 13.04 34.96
CA SER A 120 -4.26 12.67 35.91
C SER A 120 -3.88 11.18 35.89
N THR A 121 -2.67 10.88 35.42
CA THR A 121 -2.00 9.67 35.87
C THR A 121 -1.38 10.02 37.22
N ASP A 122 -2.16 9.78 38.28
CA ASP A 122 -1.64 9.63 39.63
C ASP A 122 -0.46 8.65 39.57
N THR A 123 0.75 9.19 39.76
CA THR A 123 1.97 8.43 40.00
C THR A 123 1.82 7.72 41.34
N ASN A 124 1.19 6.54 41.29
CA ASN A 124 1.24 5.57 42.36
C ASN A 124 2.70 5.11 42.57
N GLY A 125 3.18 5.26 43.80
CA GLY A 125 4.15 4.32 44.38
C GLY A 125 5.62 4.63 44.18
N ILE A 126 6.09 5.78 44.68
CA ILE A 126 7.45 5.82 45.22
C ILE A 126 7.39 5.00 46.52
N ILE A 127 7.88 3.76 46.46
CA ILE A 127 8.10 2.93 47.64
C ILE A 127 9.19 3.63 48.45
N GLU A 128 8.76 4.29 49.52
CA GLU A 128 9.61 4.81 50.59
C GLU A 128 10.23 3.59 51.29
N TYR A 129 11.49 3.29 50.99
CA TYR A 129 12.24 2.32 51.76
C TYR A 129 12.51 2.92 53.14
N GLU A 130 11.75 2.43 54.11
CA GLU A 130 11.99 2.61 55.53
C GLU A 130 13.43 2.14 55.86
N GLU A 131 14.36 3.10 55.99
CA GLU A 131 15.70 2.82 56.51
C GLU A 131 15.61 2.68 58.03
N ILE A 132 15.17 1.51 58.48
CA ILE A 132 15.41 1.07 59.85
C ILE A 132 16.82 0.49 59.91
N ARG A 133 17.78 1.28 60.39
CA ARG A 133 19.06 0.73 60.88
C ARG A 133 19.50 1.42 62.18
N ASN A 134 19.02 0.81 63.27
CA ASN A 134 19.66 0.59 64.57
C ASN A 134 20.64 1.64 65.11
#